data_AF-A0A7J5Z8N9-F1
#
_entry.id   AF-A0A7J5Z8N9-F1
#
_cell.length_a   1.000
_cell.length_b   1.000
_cell.length_c   1.000
_cell.angle_alpha   90.00
_cell.angle_beta   90.00
_cell.angle_gamma   90.00
#
_symmetry.space_group_name_H-M   'P 1'
#
loop_
_entity.id
_entity.type
_entity.pdbx_description
1 polymer ?
#
loop_
_entity_poly.entity_id
_entity_poly.type
_entity_poly.pdbx_seq_one_letter_code
_entity_poly.pdbx_strand_id
1 'polypeptide(L)'
;MDECVTLQVGVDFTGSNGDPRSPNSLHYMSQDGLNQYLSALWSVGNVVQDYDTDKLFPAFGFGAKLPPDYQTANHEFALNFNPANPFCQGVQGIVEAYRMVLPQLRLSGPTNFSPLINHVAGIASQAAQSNNAAQYFVLLILTDGEITDFDQTKDAIVRASRLPLSVIIAPQASLAQSVLAEVPNQLVSYFKMRGFDPPKPPAKAAAPKS
;
A
#
# COMPACT_ATOMS: atom_id res chain seq x y z
N MET A 1 20.77 -1.66 16.84
CA MET A 1 20.72 -1.96 15.39
C MET A 1 19.41 -1.34 14.95
N ASP A 2 19.45 -0.32 14.10
CA ASP A 2 18.22 0.32 13.64
C ASP A 2 17.54 -0.63 12.65
N GLU A 3 16.34 -1.07 12.99
CA GLU A 3 15.46 -1.81 12.08
C GLU A 3 14.85 -0.82 11.10
N CYS A 4 15.10 -1.01 9.81
CA CYS A 4 14.52 -0.16 8.78
C CYS A 4 13.12 -0.68 8.43
N VAL A 5 12.10 0.13 8.66
CA VAL A 5 10.74 -0.15 8.19
C VAL A 5 10.63 0.35 6.76
N THR A 6 10.18 -0.50 5.84
CA THR A 6 9.92 -0.11 4.44
C THR A 6 8.43 -0.24 4.13
N LEU A 7 7.80 0.87 3.78
CA LEU A 7 6.40 0.89 3.35
C LEU A 7 6.28 0.67 1.84
N GLN A 8 5.41 -0.25 1.46
CA GLN A 8 5.02 -0.51 0.07
C GLN A 8 3.51 -0.35 -0.06
N VAL A 9 3.05 0.23 -1.16
CA VAL A 9 1.63 0.52 -1.39
C VAL A 9 1.13 -0.21 -2.62
N GLY A 10 0.01 -0.93 -2.48
CA GLY A 10 -0.79 -1.49 -3.56
C GLY A 10 -2.11 -0.75 -3.68
N VAL A 11 -2.43 -0.29 -4.89
CA VAL A 11 -3.69 0.40 -5.18
C VAL A 11 -4.52 -0.42 -6.15
N ASP A 12 -5.74 -0.73 -5.73
CA ASP A 12 -6.75 -1.37 -6.55
C ASP A 12 -7.28 -0.42 -7.62
N PHE A 13 -7.13 -0.79 -8.89
CA PHE A 13 -7.68 -0.11 -10.06
C PHE A 13 -8.67 -0.99 -10.81
N THR A 14 -9.44 -1.80 -10.09
CA THR A 14 -10.44 -2.68 -10.69
C THR A 14 -11.73 -1.97 -11.07
N GLY A 15 -12.50 -2.57 -11.97
CA GLY A 15 -13.72 -2.00 -12.54
C GLY A 15 -14.87 -1.82 -11.53
N SER A 16 -14.85 -2.52 -10.40
CA SER A 16 -15.82 -2.34 -9.30
C SER A 16 -15.80 -0.92 -8.72
N ASN A 17 -14.66 -0.22 -8.85
CA ASN A 17 -14.51 1.19 -8.49
C ASN A 17 -15.28 2.18 -9.38
N GLY A 18 -15.82 1.72 -10.52
CA GLY A 18 -16.53 2.55 -11.49
C GLY A 18 -15.61 3.47 -12.31
N ASP A 19 -16.16 4.08 -13.36
CA ASP A 19 -15.41 4.97 -14.27
C ASP A 19 -14.84 6.19 -13.51
N PRO A 20 -13.51 6.42 -13.47
CA PRO A 20 -12.90 7.54 -12.75
C PRO A 20 -13.41 8.94 -13.15
N ARG A 21 -14.07 9.07 -14.30
CA ARG A 21 -14.68 10.32 -14.77
C ARG A 21 -16.07 10.56 -14.18
N SER A 22 -16.69 9.53 -13.60
CA SER A 22 -17.99 9.60 -12.96
C SER A 22 -17.87 10.06 -11.51
N PRO A 23 -18.66 11.03 -11.04
CA PRO A 23 -18.67 11.47 -9.63
C PRO A 23 -18.95 10.36 -8.61
N ASN A 24 -19.57 9.24 -9.04
CA ASN A 24 -19.86 8.11 -8.18
C ASN A 24 -18.70 7.11 -8.06
N SER A 25 -17.62 7.29 -8.83
CA SER A 25 -16.44 6.41 -8.76
C SER A 25 -15.62 6.69 -7.51
N LEU A 26 -15.06 5.63 -6.94
CA LEU A 26 -14.15 5.72 -5.80
C LEU A 26 -12.81 6.37 -6.18
N HIS A 27 -12.47 6.36 -7.47
CA HIS A 27 -11.31 7.06 -8.03
C HIS A 27 -11.63 8.46 -8.56
N TYR A 28 -12.89 8.91 -8.47
CA TYR A 28 -13.27 10.23 -8.96
C TYR A 28 -12.47 11.34 -8.26
N MET A 29 -11.74 12.10 -9.05
CA MET A 29 -10.98 13.24 -8.54
C MET A 29 -11.94 14.41 -8.30
N SER A 30 -12.18 14.74 -7.03
CA SER A 30 -12.98 15.91 -6.66
C SER A 30 -12.31 17.22 -7.06
N GLN A 31 -13.01 18.35 -6.91
CA GLN A 31 -12.45 19.68 -7.17
C GLN A 31 -11.22 19.99 -6.29
N ASP A 32 -11.17 19.42 -5.08
CA ASP A 32 -10.04 19.53 -4.16
C ASP A 32 -8.88 18.58 -4.52
N GLY A 33 -9.04 17.79 -5.59
CA GLY A 33 -8.06 16.82 -6.05
C GLY A 33 -7.90 15.62 -5.12
N LEU A 34 -8.93 15.30 -4.33
CA LEU A 34 -8.96 14.15 -3.43
C LEU A 34 -10.03 13.16 -3.85
N ASN A 35 -9.78 11.90 -3.53
CA ASN A 35 -10.74 10.82 -3.62
C ASN A 35 -10.58 9.91 -2.40
N GLN A 36 -11.35 8.84 -2.31
CA GLN A 36 -11.33 7.98 -1.11
C GLN A 36 -9.97 7.27 -0.95
N TYR A 37 -9.36 6.85 -2.06
CA TYR A 37 -8.03 6.23 -2.06
C TYR A 37 -6.94 7.20 -1.61
N LEU A 38 -6.93 8.43 -2.13
CA LEU A 38 -5.97 9.45 -1.73
C LEU A 38 -6.15 9.85 -0.26
N SER A 39 -7.38 9.93 0.23
CA SER A 39 -7.67 10.24 1.64
C SER A 39 -7.15 9.15 2.59
N ALA A 40 -7.35 7.89 2.20
CA ALA A 40 -6.82 6.72 2.88
C ALA A 40 -5.28 6.69 2.88
N LEU A 41 -4.67 6.92 1.70
CA LEU A 41 -3.23 6.98 1.53
C LEU A 41 -2.60 8.08 2.39
N TRP A 42 -3.20 9.27 2.45
CA TRP A 42 -2.76 10.34 3.35
C TRP A 42 -2.87 9.95 4.81
N SER A 43 -3.98 9.33 5.21
CA SER A 43 -4.23 8.98 6.61
C SER A 43 -3.24 7.94 7.14
N VAL A 44 -2.99 6.88 6.38
CA VAL A 44 -2.05 5.81 6.77
C VAL A 44 -0.62 6.21 6.48
N GLY A 45 -0.36 6.70 5.28
CA GLY A 45 0.97 7.06 4.83
C GLY A 45 1.61 8.13 5.72
N ASN A 46 0.84 9.11 6.20
CA ASN A 46 1.40 10.15 7.06
C ASN A 46 1.92 9.64 8.40
N VAL A 47 1.35 8.54 8.89
CA VAL A 47 1.78 7.92 10.15
C VAL A 47 2.88 6.91 9.91
N VAL A 48 2.78 6.11 8.86
CA VAL A 48 3.75 5.05 8.60
C VAL A 48 5.07 5.60 8.04
N GLN A 49 5.05 6.71 7.28
CA GLN A 49 6.25 7.29 6.70
C GLN A 49 7.28 7.80 7.72
N ASP A 50 6.89 8.00 8.98
CA ASP A 50 7.81 8.43 10.05
C ASP A 50 8.64 7.27 10.61
N TYR A 51 8.25 6.03 10.31
CA TYR A 51 9.01 4.83 10.65
C TYR A 51 9.99 4.42 9.53
N ASP A 52 9.82 4.97 8.33
CA ASP A 52 10.70 4.73 7.19
C ASP A 52 11.85 5.75 7.16
N THR A 53 13.07 5.26 6.98
CA THR A 53 14.29 6.08 7.09
C THR A 53 14.56 6.89 5.82
N ASP A 54 14.35 6.31 4.64
CA ASP A 54 14.63 6.96 3.35
C ASP A 54 13.38 7.60 2.72
N LYS A 55 12.20 7.19 3.19
CA LYS A 55 10.90 7.62 2.67
C LYS A 55 10.77 7.36 1.17
N LEU A 56 11.38 6.28 0.68
CA LEU A 56 11.26 5.82 -0.70
C LEU A 56 10.30 4.63 -0.73
N PHE A 57 9.10 4.86 -1.23
CA PHE A 57 8.03 3.88 -1.19
C PHE A 57 7.79 3.26 -2.55
N PRO A 58 8.02 1.94 -2.74
CA PRO A 58 7.49 1.21 -3.89
C PRO A 58 5.97 1.35 -3.94
N ALA A 59 5.47 1.82 -5.07
CA ALA A 59 4.04 2.00 -5.28
C ALA A 59 3.57 1.23 -6.52
N PHE A 60 2.61 0.33 -6.30
CA PHE A 60 2.08 -0.58 -7.31
C PHE A 60 0.57 -0.41 -7.48
N GLY A 61 0.09 -0.68 -8.68
CA GLY A 61 -1.32 -0.81 -9.01
C GLY A 61 -1.64 -2.23 -9.49
N PHE A 62 -2.90 -2.63 -9.40
CA PHE A 62 -3.38 -3.90 -9.93
C PHE A 62 -4.82 -3.80 -10.43
N GLY A 63 -5.23 -4.74 -11.29
CA GLY A 63 -6.60 -4.83 -11.78
C GLY A 63 -6.93 -3.93 -12.97
N ALA A 64 -5.93 -3.33 -13.63
CA ALA A 64 -6.15 -2.42 -14.75
C ALA A 64 -5.45 -2.86 -16.03
N LYS A 65 -6.02 -2.49 -17.18
CA LYS A 65 -5.39 -2.60 -18.49
C LYS A 65 -4.56 -1.34 -18.74
N LEU A 66 -3.31 -1.54 -19.15
CA LEU A 66 -2.32 -0.48 -19.33
C LEU A 66 -2.20 -0.08 -20.82
N PRO A 67 -1.76 1.15 -21.12
CA PRO A 67 -1.33 1.52 -22.46
C PRO A 67 -0.08 0.72 -22.90
N PRO A 68 0.17 0.62 -24.22
CA PRO A 68 -0.66 1.14 -25.31
C PRO A 68 -1.75 0.17 -25.79
N ASP A 69 -1.66 -1.11 -25.44
CA ASP A 69 -2.40 -2.20 -26.08
C ASP A 69 -3.74 -2.50 -25.40
N TYR A 70 -3.86 -2.24 -24.09
CA TYR A 70 -5.08 -2.41 -23.29
C TYR A 70 -5.73 -3.81 -23.43
N GLN A 71 -4.93 -4.85 -23.67
CA GLN A 71 -5.45 -6.18 -23.97
C GLN A 71 -5.88 -6.90 -22.69
N THR A 72 -4.91 -7.18 -21.82
CA THR A 72 -5.10 -7.94 -20.59
C THR A 72 -4.95 -7.06 -19.36
N ALA A 73 -5.71 -7.41 -18.31
CA ALA A 73 -5.54 -6.76 -17.02
C ALA A 73 -4.19 -7.15 -16.43
N ASN A 74 -3.48 -6.16 -15.90
CA ASN A 74 -2.26 -6.37 -15.15
C ASN A 74 -2.61 -6.45 -13.67
N HIS A 75 -2.03 -7.43 -12.98
CA HIS A 75 -2.23 -7.63 -11.54
C HIS A 75 -1.08 -7.09 -10.70
N GLU A 76 -0.15 -6.39 -11.35
CA GLU A 76 0.92 -5.65 -10.72
C GLU A 76 1.56 -4.73 -11.77
N PHE A 77 1.67 -3.43 -11.46
CA PHE A 77 2.44 -2.48 -12.27
C PHE A 77 2.91 -1.31 -11.41
N ALA A 78 4.08 -0.75 -11.72
CA ALA A 78 4.58 0.42 -11.00
C ALA A 78 3.71 1.66 -11.32
N LEU A 79 3.25 2.39 -10.29
CA LEU A 79 2.40 3.58 -10.49
C LEU A 79 3.11 4.70 -11.26
N ASN A 80 4.43 4.77 -11.16
CA ASN A 80 5.24 5.74 -11.90
C ASN A 80 5.61 5.27 -13.33
N PHE A 81 5.05 4.13 -13.79
CA PHE A 81 5.37 3.46 -15.05
C PHE A 81 6.86 3.14 -15.26
N ASN A 82 7.66 3.12 -14.19
CA ASN A 82 9.05 2.70 -14.21
C ASN A 82 9.21 1.38 -13.43
N PRO A 83 9.03 0.22 -14.09
CA PRO A 83 9.15 -1.07 -13.41
C PRO A 83 10.58 -1.35 -12.91
N ALA A 84 11.60 -0.69 -13.47
CA ALA A 84 12.97 -0.82 -12.99
C ALA A 84 13.23 -0.02 -11.69
N ASN A 85 12.39 0.98 -11.40
CA ASN A 85 12.47 1.81 -10.21
C ASN A 85 11.06 2.25 -9.77
N PRO A 86 10.30 1.41 -9.05
CA PRO A 86 8.93 1.70 -8.64
C PRO A 86 8.83 2.66 -7.44
N PHE A 87 9.96 3.23 -6.99
CA PHE A 87 10.03 4.02 -5.77
C PHE A 87 9.50 5.43 -5.99
N CYS A 88 8.69 5.88 -5.03
CA CYS A 88 8.11 7.22 -4.96
C CYS A 88 8.67 7.94 -3.71
N GLN A 89 9.01 9.23 -3.85
CA GLN A 89 9.51 10.02 -2.73
C GLN A 89 8.36 10.45 -1.80
N GLY A 90 8.28 9.81 -0.65
CA GLY A 90 7.27 10.08 0.37
C GLY A 90 5.84 9.76 -0.10
N VAL A 91 4.86 10.04 0.77
CA VAL A 91 3.43 9.89 0.43
C VAL A 91 3.05 10.78 -0.74
N GLN A 92 3.62 12.00 -0.79
CA GLN A 92 3.40 12.95 -1.86
C GLN A 92 3.78 12.37 -3.24
N GLY A 93 4.91 11.68 -3.35
CA GLY A 93 5.33 11.04 -4.60
C GLY A 93 4.35 9.95 -5.06
N ILE A 94 3.79 9.19 -4.12
CA ILE A 94 2.75 8.19 -4.43
C ILE A 94 1.49 8.87 -4.97
N VAL A 95 1.06 9.98 -4.35
CA VAL A 95 -0.11 10.77 -4.79
C VAL A 95 0.09 11.31 -6.19
N GLU A 96 1.29 11.81 -6.51
CA GLU A 96 1.63 12.30 -7.85
C GLU A 96 1.61 11.17 -8.88
N ALA A 97 2.24 10.03 -8.57
CA ALA A 97 2.21 8.85 -9.43
C ALA A 97 0.77 8.36 -9.67
N TYR A 98 -0.05 8.30 -8.62
CA TYR A 98 -1.47 7.96 -8.69
C TYR A 98 -2.25 8.89 -9.64
N ARG A 99 -2.06 10.22 -9.50
CA ARG A 99 -2.74 11.22 -10.35
C ARG A 99 -2.30 11.13 -11.81
N MET A 100 -1.04 10.78 -12.07
CA MET A 100 -0.52 10.62 -13.43
C MET A 100 -1.01 9.33 -14.09
N VAL A 101 -1.08 8.23 -13.34
CA VAL A 101 -1.41 6.91 -13.91
C VAL A 101 -2.91 6.75 -14.14
N LEU A 102 -3.75 7.19 -13.20
CA LEU A 102 -5.20 6.95 -13.22
C LEU A 102 -5.88 7.29 -14.56
N PRO A 103 -5.64 8.46 -15.20
CA PRO A 103 -6.27 8.81 -16.48
C PRO A 103 -5.85 7.91 -17.66
N GLN A 104 -4.74 7.19 -17.53
CA GLN A 104 -4.18 6.34 -18.57
C GLN A 104 -4.69 4.91 -18.50
N LEU A 105 -5.31 4.52 -17.37
CA LEU A 105 -5.78 3.16 -17.10
C LEU A 105 -7.16 2.90 -17.69
N ARG A 106 -7.42 1.65 -18.05
CA ARG A 106 -8.79 1.13 -18.15
C ARG A 106 -9.01 0.14 -17.01
N LEU A 107 -9.81 0.56 -16.03
CA LEU A 107 -10.14 -0.29 -14.89
C LEU A 107 -10.78 -1.60 -15.38
N SER A 108 -10.38 -2.72 -14.81
CA SER A 108 -10.76 -4.06 -15.27
C SER A 108 -10.86 -5.01 -14.07
N GLY A 109 -10.93 -6.31 -14.29
CA GLY A 109 -10.67 -7.30 -13.25
C GLY A 109 -9.79 -8.42 -13.79
N PRO A 110 -9.58 -9.47 -12.99
CA PRO A 110 -10.08 -9.67 -11.62
C PRO A 110 -9.33 -8.90 -10.52
N THR A 111 -9.92 -8.86 -9.31
CA THR A 111 -9.31 -8.27 -8.12
C THR A 111 -8.44 -9.31 -7.43
N ASN A 112 -7.16 -9.34 -7.80
CA ASN A 112 -6.21 -10.34 -7.34
C ASN A 112 -5.11 -9.70 -6.48
N PHE A 113 -5.06 -10.03 -5.19
CA PHE A 113 -4.03 -9.49 -4.29
C PHE A 113 -2.82 -10.43 -4.16
N SER A 114 -3.00 -11.72 -4.44
CA SER A 114 -1.93 -12.71 -4.27
C SER A 114 -0.65 -12.40 -5.05
N PRO A 115 -0.66 -11.84 -6.28
CA PRO A 115 0.58 -11.51 -6.98
C PRO A 115 1.43 -10.50 -6.20
N LEU A 116 0.80 -9.41 -5.77
CA LEU A 116 1.49 -8.35 -5.02
C LEU A 116 1.99 -8.83 -3.65
N ILE A 117 1.16 -9.58 -2.91
CA ILE A 117 1.59 -10.15 -1.61
C ILE A 117 2.80 -11.07 -1.80
N ASN A 118 2.78 -11.91 -2.84
CA ASN A 118 3.89 -12.82 -3.15
C ASN A 118 5.17 -12.07 -3.53
N HIS A 119 5.04 -10.98 -4.30
CA HIS A 119 6.19 -10.16 -4.66
C HIS A 119 6.86 -9.59 -3.41
N VAL A 120 6.09 -8.92 -2.53
CA VAL A 120 6.65 -8.33 -1.30
C VAL A 120 7.19 -9.40 -0.35
N ALA A 121 6.52 -10.55 -0.24
CA ALA A 121 7.03 -11.68 0.53
C ALA A 121 8.36 -12.21 -0.03
N GLY A 122 8.52 -12.23 -1.36
CA GLY A 122 9.79 -12.60 -2.01
C GLY A 122 10.94 -11.66 -1.64
N ILE A 123 10.68 -10.35 -1.60
CA ILE A 123 11.66 -9.34 -1.17
C ILE A 123 12.00 -9.55 0.31
N ALA A 124 10.98 -9.66 1.18
CA ALA A 124 11.17 -9.85 2.61
C ALA A 124 11.95 -11.12 2.95
N SER A 125 11.68 -12.21 2.23
CA SER A 125 12.41 -13.47 2.40
C SER A 125 13.88 -13.36 1.99
N GLN A 126 14.20 -12.64 0.92
CA GLN A 126 15.58 -12.41 0.50
C GLN A 126 16.33 -11.51 1.49
N ALA A 127 15.67 -10.43 1.94
CA ALA A 127 16.24 -9.53 2.94
C ALA A 127 16.54 -10.26 4.26
N ALA A 128 15.65 -11.15 4.70
CA ALA A 128 15.83 -11.94 5.92
C ALA A 128 17.01 -12.95 5.86
N GLN A 129 17.44 -13.34 4.67
CA GLN A 129 18.62 -14.19 4.47
C GLN A 129 19.93 -13.38 4.33
N SER A 130 19.83 -12.07 4.16
CA SER A 130 20.99 -11.20 4.03
C SER A 130 21.60 -10.89 5.39
N ASN A 131 22.92 -10.68 5.45
CA ASN A 131 23.64 -10.26 6.66
C ASN A 131 23.53 -8.74 6.94
N ASN A 132 22.64 -8.03 6.24
CA ASN A 132 22.46 -6.59 6.41
C ASN A 132 21.57 -6.27 7.62
N ALA A 133 21.33 -4.98 7.87
CA ALA A 133 20.39 -4.52 8.89
C ALA A 133 19.03 -5.22 8.74
N ALA A 134 18.41 -5.53 9.87
CA ALA A 134 17.08 -6.12 9.90
C ALA A 134 16.08 -5.17 9.22
N GLN A 135 15.42 -5.65 8.18
CA GLN A 135 14.39 -4.92 7.43
C GLN A 135 13.02 -5.48 7.77
N TYR A 136 12.08 -4.58 8.05
CA TYR A 136 10.69 -4.91 8.29
C TYR A 136 9.82 -4.28 7.20
N PHE A 137 9.01 -5.08 6.53
CA PHE A 137 8.20 -4.63 5.41
C PHE A 137 6.75 -4.42 5.83
N VAL A 138 6.15 -3.33 5.38
CA VAL A 138 4.71 -3.07 5.53
C VAL A 138 4.12 -2.94 4.14
N LEU A 139 3.22 -3.84 3.77
CA LEU A 139 2.43 -3.77 2.55
C LEU A 139 1.03 -3.23 2.88
N LEU A 140 0.73 -2.02 2.41
CA LEU A 140 -0.61 -1.42 2.47
C LEU A 140 -1.35 -1.65 1.14
N ILE A 141 -2.42 -2.44 1.15
CA ILE A 141 -3.30 -2.66 0.01
C ILE A 141 -4.58 -1.83 0.21
N LEU A 142 -4.78 -0.84 -0.66
CA LEU A 142 -6.01 -0.05 -0.74
C LEU A 142 -6.94 -0.70 -1.77
N THR A 143 -8.15 -1.04 -1.35
CA THR A 143 -9.17 -1.71 -2.18
C THR A 143 -10.56 -1.22 -1.81
N ASP A 144 -11.53 -1.46 -2.68
CA ASP A 144 -12.95 -1.28 -2.41
C ASP A 144 -13.60 -2.48 -1.69
N GLY A 145 -12.84 -3.56 -1.52
CA GLY A 145 -13.22 -4.74 -0.75
C GLY A 145 -13.57 -5.97 -1.59
N GLU A 146 -13.52 -5.89 -2.92
CA GLU A 146 -13.68 -7.08 -3.76
C GLU A 146 -12.39 -7.91 -3.77
N ILE A 147 -12.52 -9.24 -3.65
CA ILE A 147 -11.39 -10.18 -3.78
C ILE A 147 -11.86 -11.35 -4.64
N THR A 148 -11.20 -11.55 -5.77
CA THR A 148 -11.50 -12.67 -6.67
C THR A 148 -10.64 -13.89 -6.36
N ASP A 149 -9.38 -13.70 -5.96
CA ASP A 149 -8.42 -14.77 -5.68
C ASP A 149 -8.31 -15.12 -4.18
N PHE A 150 -9.46 -15.29 -3.51
CA PHE A 150 -9.51 -15.43 -2.06
C PHE A 150 -8.60 -16.56 -1.51
N ASP A 151 -8.63 -17.75 -2.13
CA ASP A 151 -7.79 -18.87 -1.68
C ASP A 151 -6.30 -18.61 -1.89
N GLN A 152 -5.91 -18.06 -3.04
CA GLN A 152 -4.52 -17.71 -3.33
C GLN A 152 -4.01 -16.60 -2.40
N THR A 153 -4.87 -15.62 -2.11
CA THR A 153 -4.57 -14.53 -1.18
C THR A 153 -4.40 -15.06 0.24
N LYS A 154 -5.28 -15.98 0.69
CA LYS A 154 -5.13 -16.69 1.98
C LYS A 154 -3.79 -17.42 2.06
N ASP A 155 -3.45 -18.19 1.04
CA ASP A 155 -2.20 -18.95 1.00
C ASP A 155 -0.96 -18.03 0.97
N ALA A 156 -1.06 -16.88 0.29
CA ALA A 156 0.01 -15.87 0.28
C ALA A 156 0.19 -15.24 1.67
N ILE A 157 -0.89 -14.89 2.37
CA ILE A 157 -0.85 -14.35 3.75
C ILE A 157 -0.26 -15.38 4.71
N VAL A 158 -0.68 -16.65 4.63
CA VAL A 158 -0.14 -17.72 5.47
C VAL A 158 1.36 -17.87 5.27
N ARG A 159 1.85 -17.81 4.02
CA ARG A 159 3.29 -17.85 3.74
C ARG A 159 4.01 -16.60 4.25
N ALA A 160 3.44 -15.42 4.05
CA ALA A 160 3.99 -14.15 4.50
C ALA A 160 4.11 -14.05 6.03
N SER A 161 3.24 -14.73 6.80
CA SER A 161 3.22 -14.68 8.28
C SER A 161 4.52 -15.11 8.97
N ARG A 162 5.42 -15.79 8.24
CA ARG A 162 6.72 -16.26 8.75
C ARG A 162 7.86 -15.29 8.44
N LEU A 163 7.58 -14.21 7.73
CA LEU A 163 8.56 -13.23 7.25
C LEU A 163 8.46 -11.93 8.08
N PRO A 164 9.47 -11.05 8.06
CA PRO A 164 9.37 -9.71 8.64
C PRO A 164 8.49 -8.81 7.75
N LEU A 165 7.22 -9.17 7.61
CA LEU A 165 6.25 -8.53 6.71
C LEU A 165 4.89 -8.42 7.42
N SER A 166 4.35 -7.20 7.47
CA SER A 166 2.94 -6.95 7.77
C SER A 166 2.16 -6.64 6.50
N VAL A 167 1.00 -7.29 6.32
CA VAL A 167 0.07 -7.00 5.23
C VAL A 167 -1.18 -6.33 5.82
N ILE A 168 -1.45 -5.11 5.39
CA ILE A 168 -2.61 -4.31 5.78
C ILE A 168 -3.51 -4.19 4.56
N ILE A 169 -4.62 -4.93 4.54
CA ILE A 169 -5.67 -4.79 3.52
C ILE A 169 -6.73 -3.88 4.08
N ALA A 170 -7.06 -2.83 3.36
CA ALA A 170 -7.91 -1.82 3.94
C ALA A 170 -8.94 -1.22 2.97
N PRO A 171 -10.23 -1.21 3.37
CA PRO A 171 -11.26 -0.48 2.64
C PRO A 171 -11.01 1.02 2.76
N GLN A 172 -11.11 1.71 1.64
CA GLN A 172 -11.06 3.16 1.47
C GLN A 172 -11.88 3.97 2.50
N ALA A 173 -12.95 3.40 3.07
CA ALA A 173 -13.83 4.07 4.04
C ALA A 173 -13.45 3.89 5.54
N SER A 174 -12.65 2.87 5.89
CA SER A 174 -12.47 2.44 7.31
C SER A 174 -11.09 2.76 7.88
N LEU A 175 -10.29 3.50 7.12
CA LEU A 175 -8.84 3.40 7.19
C LEU A 175 -8.14 4.22 8.26
N ALA A 176 -8.58 5.46 8.50
CA ALA A 176 -7.87 6.31 9.46
C ALA A 176 -7.94 5.74 10.88
N GLN A 177 -9.13 5.38 11.37
CA GLN A 177 -9.26 5.03 12.79
C GLN A 177 -8.66 3.67 13.16
N SER A 178 -8.89 2.65 12.34
CA SER A 178 -8.43 1.28 12.66
C SER A 178 -6.93 1.11 12.49
N VAL A 179 -6.32 1.69 11.44
CA VAL A 179 -4.86 1.58 11.23
C VAL A 179 -4.10 2.40 12.26
N LEU A 180 -4.59 3.60 12.62
CA LEU A 180 -4.00 4.41 13.69
C LEU A 180 -4.09 3.72 15.06
N ALA A 181 -5.09 2.86 15.29
CA ALA A 181 -5.21 2.10 16.52
C ALA A 181 -4.27 0.88 16.57
N GLU A 182 -4.04 0.23 15.42
CA GLU A 182 -3.37 -1.08 15.37
C GLU A 182 -1.86 -0.97 15.13
N VAL A 183 -1.42 -0.15 14.17
CA VAL A 183 -0.01 -0.09 13.74
C VAL A 183 0.94 0.28 14.88
N PRO A 184 0.66 1.31 15.70
CA PRO A 184 1.56 1.64 16.81
C PRO A 184 1.69 0.48 17.81
N ASN A 185 0.62 -0.24 18.09
CA ASN A 185 0.62 -1.35 19.05
C ASN A 185 1.38 -2.58 18.51
N GLN A 186 1.21 -2.90 17.23
CA GLN A 186 1.94 -4.00 16.58
C GLN A 186 3.44 -3.72 16.54
N LEU A 187 3.82 -2.49 16.20
CA LEU A 187 5.22 -2.07 16.13
C LEU A 187 5.87 -2.07 17.51
N VAL A 188 5.19 -1.54 18.53
CA VAL A 188 5.65 -1.59 19.93
C VAL A 188 5.80 -3.04 20.43
N SER A 189 4.86 -3.92 20.07
CA SER A 189 4.90 -5.33 20.48
C SER A 189 6.07 -6.08 19.83
N TYR A 190 6.35 -5.82 18.56
CA TYR A 190 7.49 -6.39 17.84
C TYR A 190 8.83 -5.97 18.47
N PHE A 191 9.04 -4.68 18.71
CA PHE A 191 10.27 -4.17 19.32
C PHE A 191 10.50 -4.74 20.72
N LYS A 192 9.45 -4.80 21.56
CA LYS A 192 9.54 -5.42 22.90
C LYS A 192 9.87 -6.91 22.84
N MET A 193 9.27 -7.66 21.91
CA MET A 193 9.56 -9.09 21.73
C MET A 193 11.02 -9.33 21.31
N ARG A 194 11.60 -8.39 20.54
CA ARG A 194 13.00 -8.44 20.10
C ARG A 194 14.00 -7.86 21.12
N GLY A 195 13.52 -7.30 22.23
CA GLY A 195 14.36 -6.69 23.26
C GLY A 195 14.90 -5.29 22.90
N PHE A 196 14.26 -4.62 21.95
CA PHE A 196 14.62 -3.27 21.52
C PHE A 196 13.67 -2.22 22.11
N ASP A 197 14.18 -1.00 22.24
CA ASP A 197 13.36 0.16 22.62
C ASP A 197 12.41 0.51 21.46
N PRO A 198 11.08 0.55 21.71
CA PRO A 198 10.13 0.85 20.67
C PRO A 198 10.25 2.32 20.22
N PRO A 199 10.04 2.61 18.92
CA PRO A 199 10.02 3.98 18.42
C PRO A 199 8.87 4.78 19.05
N LYS A 200 9.10 6.07 19.30
CA LYS A 200 8.10 6.96 19.87
C LYS A 200 6.90 7.07 18.92
N PRO A 201 5.65 6.88 19.40
CA PRO A 201 4.49 7.06 18.54
C PRO A 201 4.40 8.51 18.04
N PRO A 202 3.97 8.74 16.79
CA PRO A 202 3.80 10.08 16.26
C PRO A 202 2.76 10.85 17.05
N ALA A 203 2.96 12.17 17.18
CA ALA A 203 2.01 13.05 17.83
C ALA A 203 0.66 12.98 17.08
N LYS A 204 -0.44 12.71 17.79
CA LYS A 204 -1.79 12.67 17.20
C LYS A 204 -2.02 13.92 16.37
N ALA A 205 -2.31 13.75 15.07
CA ALA A 205 -2.80 14.84 14.23
C ALA A 205 -4.06 15.42 14.89
N ALA A 206 -4.01 16.70 15.25
CA ALA A 206 -5.16 17.40 15.81
C ALA A 206 -6.27 17.40 14.76
N ALA A 207 -7.42 16.81 15.08
CA ALA A 207 -8.60 16.89 14.25
C ALA A 207 -8.94 18.36 13.96
N PRO A 208 -9.33 18.73 12.72
CA PRO A 208 -9.74 20.08 12.41
C PRO A 208 -10.96 20.42 13.27
N LYS A 209 -10.87 21.51 14.03
CA LYS A 209 -12.01 22.04 14.78
C LYS A 209 -13.05 22.54 13.77
N SER A 210 -14.27 22.07 13.96
CA SER A 210 -15.50 22.47 13.27
C SER A 210 -15.70 23.98 13.21
#